data_AF-A0A7X6ZDT9-F1
#
_entry.id   AF-A0A7X6ZDT9-F1
#
_cell.length_a   1.000
_cell.length_b   1.000
_cell.length_c   1.000
_cell.angle_alpha   90.00
_cell.angle_beta   90.00
_cell.angle_gamma   90.00
#
_symmetry.space_group_name_H-M   'P 1'
#
loop_
_entity.id
_entity.type
_entity.pdbx_description
1 polymer ?
#
loop_
_entity_poly.entity_id
_entity_poly.type
_entity_poly.pdbx_seq_one_letter_code
_entity_poly.pdbx_strand_id
1 'polypeptide(L)' 'MKIYHVCEYCQQIFHTSEVQGEGAAELPGICEECSVEMGLDDKGSLLVNSYYYN' A
#
# COMPACT_ATOMS: atom_id res chain seq x y z
N MET A 1 -1.59 -3.34 -16.33
CA MET A 1 -2.40 -2.65 -15.31
C MET A 1 -1.42 -2.00 -14.35
N LYS A 2 -1.72 -0.79 -13.90
CA LYS A 2 -0.87 -0.07 -12.94
C LYS A 2 -1.49 -0.16 -11.56
N ILE A 3 -0.70 -0.57 -10.58
CA ILE A 3 -1.09 -0.66 -9.18
C ILE A 3 -0.42 0.48 -8.45
N TYR A 4 -1.20 1.40 -7.90
CA TYR A 4 -0.74 2.54 -7.13
C TYR A 4 -0.92 2.24 -5.65
N HIS A 5 0.17 2.20 -4.89
CA HIS A 5 0.12 2.06 -3.45
C HIS A 5 0.03 3.44 -2.82
N VAL A 6 -1.10 3.72 -2.19
CA VAL A 6 -1.46 5.03 -1.62
C VAL A 6 -1.39 4.94 -0.11
N CYS A 7 -0.65 5.84 0.53
CA CYS A 7 -0.59 5.90 1.98
C CYS A 7 -1.93 6.39 2.55
N GLU A 8 -2.51 5.66 3.50
CA GLU A 8 -3.79 6.05 4.13
C GLU A 8 -3.68 7.31 5.01
N TYR A 9 -2.46 7.66 5.44
CA TYR A 9 -2.23 8.78 6.35
C TYR A 9 -1.89 10.08 5.63
N CYS A 10 -0.91 10.05 4.74
CA CYS A 10 -0.49 11.23 3.98
C CYS A 10 -1.14 11.34 2.59
N GLN A 11 -1.93 10.34 2.18
CA GLN A 11 -2.61 10.27 0.87
C GLN A 11 -1.66 10.40 -0.33
N GLN A 12 -0.38 10.04 -0.14
CA GLN A 12 0.62 10.07 -1.20
C GLN A 12 0.85 8.68 -1.78
N ILE A 13 1.14 8.63 -3.09
CA ILE A 13 1.57 7.40 -3.75
C ILE A 13 3.03 7.16 -3.38
N PHE A 14 3.31 6.07 -2.67
CA PHE A 14 4.67 5.73 -2.23
C PHE A 14 5.27 4.58 -3.03
N HIS A 15 4.45 3.79 -3.72
CA HIS A 15 4.92 2.72 -4.58
C HIS A 15 4.01 2.54 -5.80
N THR A 16 4.57 2.16 -6.94
CA THR A 16 3.81 1.86 -8.15
C THR A 16 4.34 0.57 -8.74
N SER A 17 3.45 -0.40 -8.95
CA SER A 17 3.76 -1.69 -9.56
C SER A 17 3.05 -1.79 -10.91
N GLU A 18 3.78 -2.23 -11.93
CA GLU A 18 3.20 -2.49 -13.25
C GLU A 18 3.12 -4.01 -13.47
N VAL A 19 1.93 -4.52 -13.77
CA VAL A 19 1.72 -5.93 -14.11
C VAL A 19 1.00 -6.07 -15.45
N GLN A 20 1.12 -7.20 -16.13
CA GLN A 20 0.48 -7.40 -17.44
C GLN A 20 -1.05 -7.36 -17.31
N GLY A 21 -1.70 -6.57 -18.18
CA GLY A 21 -3.16 -6.38 -18.22
C GLY A 21 -3.54 -4.94 -18.57
N GLU A 22 -4.83 -4.65 -18.74
CA GLU A 22 -5.35 -3.29 -18.93
C GLU A 22 -5.97 -2.77 -17.63
N GLY A 23 -5.93 -1.46 -17.38
CA GLY A 23 -6.55 -0.82 -16.22
C GLY A 23 -5.58 -0.26 -15.15
N ALA A 24 -6.16 0.35 -14.13
CA ALA A 24 -5.47 0.92 -12.97
C ALA A 24 -6.16 0.45 -11.67
N ALA A 25 -5.38 0.15 -10.64
CA ALA A 25 -5.84 -0.23 -9.32
C ALA A 25 -5.12 0.62 -8.27
N GLU A 26 -5.85 1.08 -7.26
CA GLU A 26 -5.29 1.79 -6.11
C GLU A 26 -5.37 0.87 -4.90
N LEU A 27 -4.23 0.66 -4.24
CA LEU A 27 -4.12 -0.15 -3.04
C LEU A 27 -3.76 0.73 -1.84
N PRO A 28 -4.58 0.77 -0.79
CA PRO A 28 -4.22 1.45 0.44
C PRO A 28 -3.04 0.74 1.12
N GLY A 29 -2.17 1.52 1.76
CA GLY A 29 -1.03 1.04 2.52
C GLY A 29 -0.47 2.13 3.43
N ILE A 30 0.72 1.90 3.98
CA ILE A 30 1.41 2.85 4.85
C ILE A 30 2.79 3.09 4.23
N CYS A 31 3.11 4.36 3.93
CA CYS A 31 4.45 4.70 3.45
C CYS A 31 5.48 4.54 4.58
N GLU A 32 6.75 4.39 4.23
CA GLU A 32 7.84 4.22 5.19
C GLU A 32 7.88 5.37 6.22
N GLU A 33 7.69 6.61 5.77
CA GLU A 33 7.68 7.80 6.64
C GLU A 33 6.58 7.71 7.71
N CYS A 34 5.33 7.48 7.31
CA CYS A 34 4.23 7.32 8.26
C CYS A 34 4.39 6.06 9.13
N SER A 35 4.96 4.98 8.59
CA SER A 35 5.25 3.76 9.35
C SER A 35 6.26 4.03 10.46
N VAL A 36 7.32 4.78 10.18
CA VAL A 36 8.35 5.16 11.15
C VAL A 36 7.79 6.13 12.19
N GLU A 37 7.05 7.16 11.77
CA GLU A 37 6.41 8.12 12.68
C GLU A 37 5.41 7.45 13.65
N MET A 38 4.73 6.41 13.17
CA MET A 38 3.77 5.64 13.98
C MET A 38 4.42 4.52 14.79
N GLY A 39 5.73 4.28 14.66
CA GLY A 39 6.40 3.17 15.31
C GLY A 39 5.95 1.80 14.82
N LEU A 40 5.45 1.71 13.59
CA LEU A 40 5.03 0.48 12.90
C LEU A 40 6.20 -0.22 12.18
N ASP A 41 7.38 0.41 12.19
CA ASP A 41 8.65 -0.03 11.59
C ASP A 41 9.27 -1.30 12.22
N ASP A 42 8.71 -1.79 13.33
CA ASP A 42 9.14 -3.04 13.96
C ASP A 42 8.80 -4.22 13.02
N LYS A 43 9.75 -4.52 12.13
CA LYS A 43 9.77 -5.55 11.08
C LYS A 43 8.79 -6.70 11.33
N GLY A 44 7.53 -6.56 10.89
CA GLY A 44 6.56 -7.61 11.17
C GLY A 44 5.14 -7.41 10.65
N SER A 45 4.70 -6.18 10.39
CA SER A 45 3.34 -5.97 9.87
C SER A 45 3.30 -6.02 8.35
N LEU A 46 3.63 -7.20 7.82
CA LEU A 46 2.90 -7.76 6.69
C LEU A 46 1.44 -7.89 7.13
N LEU A 47 0.69 -6.79 7.26
CA LEU A 47 -0.76 -6.84 7.34
C LEU A 47 -1.24 -7.27 5.97
N VAL A 48 -1.12 -8.58 5.79
CA VAL A 48 -1.90 -9.48 4.98
C VAL A 48 -3.13 -8.75 4.49
N ASN A 49 -3.03 -8.27 3.24
CA ASN A 49 -3.90 -8.63 2.13
C ASN A 49 -5.02 -9.62 2.52
N SER A 50 -5.94 -9.21 3.37
CA SER A 50 -7.18 -9.93 3.61
C SER A 50 -8.25 -9.24 2.79
N TYR A 51 -8.18 -9.44 1.47
CA TYR A 51 -9.31 -9.20 0.58
C TYR A 51 -10.39 -10.23 0.93
N TYR A 52 -11.26 -9.89 1.88
CA TYR A 52 -12.53 -10.59 2.05
C TYR A 52 -13.49 -10.00 1.01
N TYR A 53 -13.66 -10.69 -0.12
CA TYR A 53 -14.86 -10.53 -0.94
C TYR A 53 -16.00 -11.26 -0.21
N ASN A 54 -17.06 -10.54 0.15
CA ASN A 54 -18.34 -11.13 0.55
C ASN A 54 -19.22 -11.31 -0.69
#